data_AF-Q2SIZ8-F1
#
_entry.id   AF-Q2SIZ8-F1
#
_cell.length_a   1.000
_cell.length_b   1.000
_cell.length_c   1.000
_cell.angle_alpha   90.00
_cell.angle_beta   90.00
_cell.angle_gamma   90.00
#
_symmetry.space_group_name_H-M   'P 1'
#
loop_
_entity.id
_entity.type
_entity.pdbx_description
1 polymer ?
#
loop_
_entity_poly.entity_id
_entity_poly.type
_entity_poly.pdbx_seq_one_letter_code
_entity_poly.pdbx_strand_id
1 'polypeptide(L)'
;MDKAVYFISGHLDLTPQEFEQHYAPAIDQALENQASFVIGDARGADKLAQDYLYGKSNAVTVYHMFDTPRNNPGFPTRSGFTSDNQRDKQMTADSTCDIAWVRPGREKSGTARNLARRQCR
;
A
#
# COMPACT_ATOMS: atom_id res chain seq x y z
N MET A 1 0.44 18.18 -15.10
CA MET A 1 1.21 17.04 -14.57
C MET A 1 0.26 16.24 -13.71
N ASP A 2 0.11 14.95 -14.01
CA ASP A 2 -0.74 14.08 -13.20
C ASP A 2 -0.08 13.84 -11.84
N LYS A 3 -0.89 13.85 -10.78
CA LYS A 3 -0.42 13.64 -9.41
C LYS A 3 0.04 12.19 -9.24
N ALA A 4 1.12 11.97 -8.49
CA ALA A 4 1.63 10.63 -8.23
C ALA A 4 0.59 9.77 -7.51
N VAL A 5 0.58 8.48 -7.82
CA VAL A 5 -0.20 7.48 -7.10
C VAL A 5 0.79 6.49 -6.47
N TYR A 6 0.77 6.38 -5.14
CA TYR A 6 1.67 5.50 -4.40
C TYR A 6 0.98 4.18 -4.05
N PHE A 7 1.63 3.07 -4.37
CA PHE A 7 1.27 1.77 -3.81
C PHE A 7 2.00 1.56 -2.50
N ILE A 8 1.24 1.51 -1.40
CA ILE A 8 1.78 1.18 -0.08
C ILE A 8 1.67 -0.33 0.13
N SER A 9 2.80 -0.99 0.40
CA SER A 9 2.82 -2.42 0.75
C SER A 9 3.93 -2.75 1.72
N GLY A 10 3.76 -3.82 2.52
CA GLY A 10 4.74 -4.16 3.55
C GLY A 10 4.46 -5.51 4.23
N HIS A 11 5.15 -5.74 5.35
CA HIS A 11 5.06 -7.02 6.08
C HIS A 11 3.76 -7.13 6.87
N LEU A 12 3.23 -8.35 6.97
CA LEU A 12 2.01 -8.65 7.73
C LEU A 12 2.19 -8.50 9.25
N ASP A 13 3.44 -8.59 9.70
CA ASP A 13 3.90 -8.43 11.08
C ASP A 13 4.70 -7.13 11.27
N LEU A 14 4.45 -6.12 10.42
CA LEU A 14 5.03 -4.79 10.60
C LEU A 14 4.55 -4.20 11.93
N THR A 15 5.49 -3.74 12.74
CA THR A 15 5.20 -3.07 14.01
C THR A 15 4.88 -1.58 13.81
N PRO A 16 4.17 -0.92 14.75
CA PRO A 16 3.98 0.52 14.72
C PRO A 16 5.31 1.30 14.67
N GLN A 17 6.33 0.87 15.40
CA GLN A 17 7.64 1.52 15.40
C GLN A 17 8.33 1.43 14.03
N GLU A 18 8.32 0.26 13.39
CA GLU A 18 8.84 0.12 12.02
C GLU A 18 8.02 0.94 11.02
N PHE A 19 6.71 1.05 11.23
CA PHE A 19 5.86 1.90 10.39
C PHE A 19 6.23 3.37 10.51
N GLU A 20 6.36 3.88 11.73
CA GLU A 20 6.78 5.26 12.01
C GLU A 20 8.16 5.55 11.41
N GLN A 21 9.09 4.59 11.50
CA GLN A 21 10.44 4.78 10.98
C GLN A 21 10.52 4.73 9.45
N HIS A 22 9.76 3.85 8.80
CA HIS A 22 9.98 3.53 7.38
C HIS A 22 8.87 3.97 6.43
N TYR A 23 7.66 4.24 6.93
CA TYR A 23 6.48 4.54 6.12
C TYR A 23 5.98 5.96 6.35
N ALA A 24 5.80 6.38 7.61
CA ALA A 24 5.18 7.66 7.93
C ALA A 24 5.85 8.87 7.24
N PRO A 25 7.20 9.02 7.23
CA PRO A 25 7.85 10.16 6.57
C PRO A 25 7.59 10.21 5.06
N ALA A 26 7.58 9.05 4.39
CA ALA A 26 7.33 8.96 2.95
C ALA A 26 5.85 9.25 2.62
N ILE A 27 4.93 8.80 3.49
CA ILE A 27 3.50 9.10 3.35
C ILE A 27 3.24 10.59 3.56
N ASP A 28 3.84 11.21 4.58
CA ASP A 28 3.70 12.64 4.84
C ASP A 28 4.21 13.47 3.65
N GLN A 29 5.38 13.12 3.11
CA GLN A 29 5.89 13.78 1.91
C GLN A 29 4.95 13.61 0.70
N ALA A 30 4.33 12.43 0.53
CA ALA A 30 3.36 12.19 -0.53
C ALA A 30 2.06 13.01 -0.32
N LEU A 31 1.62 13.17 0.92
CA LEU A 31 0.46 14.01 1.28
C LEU A 31 0.71 15.49 0.96
N GLU A 32 1.89 16.02 1.29
CA GLU A 32 2.29 17.40 0.93
C GLU A 32 2.24 17.64 -0.59
N ASN A 33 2.64 16.63 -1.36
CA ASN A 33 2.55 16.64 -2.82
C ASN A 33 1.14 16.34 -3.36
N GLN A 34 0.15 16.26 -2.49
CA GLN A 34 -1.25 15.96 -2.79
C GLN A 34 -1.44 14.66 -3.59
N ALA A 35 -0.58 13.67 -3.36
CA ALA A 35 -0.62 12.38 -4.04
C ALA A 35 -1.84 11.54 -3.64
N SER A 36 -2.13 10.52 -4.44
CA SER A 36 -3.13 9.49 -4.13
C SER A 36 -2.47 8.19 -3.71
N PHE A 37 -3.22 7.28 -3.07
CA PHE A 37 -2.72 6.03 -2.54
C PHE A 37 -3.60 4.84 -2.95
N VAL A 38 -2.94 3.73 -3.26
CA VAL A 38 -3.57 2.41 -3.37
C VAL A 38 -2.95 1.49 -2.32
N ILE A 39 -3.78 0.76 -1.59
CA ILE A 39 -3.37 -0.05 -0.43
C ILE A 39 -4.12 -1.37 -0.47
N GLY A 40 -3.49 -2.47 -0.06
CA GLY A 40 -4.20 -3.71 0.18
C GLY A 40 -5.07 -3.65 1.45
N ASP A 41 -5.73 -4.77 1.77
CA ASP A 41 -6.62 -4.93 2.92
C ASP A 41 -6.02 -5.81 4.03
N ALA A 42 -4.74 -6.18 3.94
CA ALA A 42 -4.14 -7.12 4.88
C ALA A 42 -3.87 -6.49 6.27
N ARG A 43 -3.50 -7.34 7.24
CA ARG A 43 -2.95 -6.86 8.51
C ARG A 43 -1.51 -6.34 8.33
N GLY A 44 -0.98 -5.67 9.35
CA GLY A 44 0.39 -5.14 9.33
C GLY A 44 0.44 -3.83 8.55
N ALA A 45 1.35 -3.72 7.58
CA ALA A 45 1.61 -2.49 6.85
C ALA A 45 0.36 -1.85 6.21
N ASP A 46 -0.48 -2.66 5.56
CA ASP A 46 -1.71 -2.19 4.92
C ASP A 46 -2.66 -1.53 5.93
N LYS A 47 -2.98 -2.25 7.02
CA LYS A 47 -3.84 -1.72 8.08
C LYS A 47 -3.24 -0.45 8.73
N LEU A 48 -1.94 -0.46 9.06
CA LEU A 48 -1.28 0.70 9.66
C LEU A 48 -1.31 1.91 8.72
N ALA A 49 -1.12 1.71 7.41
CA ALA A 49 -1.20 2.77 6.43
C ALA A 49 -2.64 3.31 6.28
N GLN A 50 -3.64 2.42 6.24
CA GLN A 50 -5.04 2.82 6.22
C GLN A 50 -5.40 3.66 7.45
N ASP A 51 -5.04 3.19 8.64
CA ASP A 51 -5.29 3.91 9.90
C ASP A 51 -4.58 5.28 9.91
N TYR A 52 -3.33 5.34 9.43
CA TYR A 52 -2.54 6.58 9.39
C TYR A 52 -3.11 7.63 8.43
N LEU A 53 -3.64 7.19 7.28
CA LEU A 53 -4.21 8.06 6.26
C LEU A 53 -5.64 8.47 6.55
N TYR A 54 -6.34 7.74 7.42
CA TYR A 54 -7.72 8.04 7.77
C TYR A 54 -7.82 9.40 8.45
N GLY A 55 -8.68 10.27 7.91
CA GLY A 55 -8.80 11.67 8.33
C GLY A 55 -7.72 12.61 7.80
N LYS A 56 -6.65 12.11 7.16
CA LYS A 56 -5.59 12.92 6.52
C LYS A 56 -5.75 13.05 5.02
N SER A 57 -6.34 12.05 4.36
CA SER A 57 -6.55 12.07 2.91
C SER A 57 -7.85 11.36 2.53
N ASN A 58 -8.53 11.91 1.52
CA ASN A 58 -9.66 11.25 0.84
C ASN A 58 -9.23 10.54 -0.44
N ALA A 59 -7.95 10.67 -0.84
CA ALA A 59 -7.40 10.12 -2.09
C ALA A 59 -6.78 8.73 -1.86
N VAL A 60 -7.53 7.82 -1.24
CA VAL A 60 -7.09 6.47 -0.92
C VAL A 60 -8.08 5.46 -1.50
N THR A 61 -7.58 4.39 -2.12
CA THR A 61 -8.40 3.24 -2.56
C THR A 61 -7.86 1.94 -1.97
N VAL A 62 -8.74 1.18 -1.30
CA VAL A 62 -8.39 -0.11 -0.70
C VAL A 62 -8.73 -1.25 -1.64
N TYR A 63 -7.73 -2.04 -2.02
CA TYR A 63 -7.88 -3.21 -2.88
C TYR A 63 -8.05 -4.45 -2.02
N HIS A 64 -9.07 -5.24 -2.28
CA HIS A 64 -9.33 -6.47 -1.54
C HIS A 64 -9.79 -7.61 -2.44
N MET A 65 -9.56 -8.83 -1.97
CA MET A 65 -10.11 -10.02 -2.60
C MET A 65 -11.56 -10.22 -2.17
N PHE A 66 -12.33 -10.92 -3.01
CA PHE A 66 -13.73 -11.30 -2.73
C PHE A 66 -14.65 -10.09 -2.46
N ASP A 67 -15.74 -10.33 -1.72
CA ASP A 67 -16.85 -9.38 -1.59
C ASP A 67 -16.59 -8.27 -0.58
N THR A 68 -15.81 -8.52 0.47
CA THR A 68 -15.55 -7.54 1.54
C THR A 68 -14.07 -7.46 1.92
N PRO A 69 -13.55 -6.25 2.24
CA PRO A 69 -12.18 -6.10 2.71
C PRO A 69 -12.02 -6.62 4.14
N ARG A 70 -10.86 -7.19 4.45
CA ARG A 70 -10.53 -7.59 5.84
C ARG A 70 -10.32 -6.38 6.75
N ASN A 71 -9.70 -5.33 6.23
CA ASN A 71 -9.51 -4.04 6.89
C ASN A 71 -9.87 -2.91 5.93
N ASN A 72 -10.69 -1.97 6.39
CA ASN A 72 -10.96 -0.71 5.72
C ASN A 72 -11.65 0.25 6.71
N PRO A 73 -11.06 1.42 7.06
CA PRO A 73 -11.70 2.38 7.96
C PRO A 73 -12.82 3.21 7.30
N GLY A 74 -13.05 3.05 5.99
CA GLY A 74 -14.14 3.72 5.26
C GLY A 74 -13.75 4.28 3.89
N PHE A 75 -12.59 3.91 3.35
CA PHE A 75 -12.16 4.34 2.02
C PHE A 75 -12.93 3.63 0.90
N PRO A 76 -13.01 4.24 -0.30
CA PRO A 76 -13.44 3.55 -1.51
C PRO A 76 -12.66 2.24 -1.72
N THR A 77 -13.33 1.21 -2.22
CA THR A 77 -12.71 -0.10 -2.45
C THR A 77 -12.65 -0.48 -3.91
N ARG A 78 -11.73 -1.38 -4.24
CA ARG A 78 -11.70 -2.11 -5.51
C ARG A 78 -11.59 -3.61 -5.24
N SER A 79 -12.56 -4.36 -5.74
CA SER A 79 -12.67 -5.82 -5.60
C SER A 79 -12.45 -6.55 -6.94
N GLY A 80 -12.83 -7.83 -7.02
CA GLY A 80 -12.75 -8.63 -8.26
C GLY A 80 -11.45 -9.44 -8.41
N PHE A 81 -10.64 -9.52 -7.36
CA PHE A 81 -9.41 -10.30 -7.35
C PHE A 81 -9.59 -11.65 -6.67
N THR A 82 -9.04 -12.71 -7.27
CA THR A 82 -9.09 -14.09 -6.75
C THR A 82 -7.77 -14.54 -6.12
N SER A 83 -6.72 -13.73 -6.20
CA SER A 83 -5.43 -13.99 -5.56
C SER A 83 -4.68 -12.71 -5.20
N ASP A 84 -3.81 -12.78 -4.19
CA ASP A 84 -2.91 -11.67 -3.82
C ASP A 84 -2.06 -11.23 -5.02
N ASN A 85 -1.54 -12.18 -5.81
CA ASN A 85 -0.71 -11.85 -6.96
C ASN A 85 -1.46 -11.06 -8.04
N GLN A 86 -2.74 -11.36 -8.28
CA GLN A 86 -3.57 -10.58 -9.22
C GLN A 86 -3.83 -9.19 -8.67
N ARG A 87 -4.25 -9.09 -7.40
CA ARG A 87 -4.51 -7.82 -6.71
C ARG A 87 -3.27 -6.92 -6.73
N ASP A 88 -2.12 -7.45 -6.34
CA ASP A 88 -0.88 -6.67 -6.22
C ASP A 88 -0.32 -6.25 -7.58
N LYS A 89 -0.49 -7.08 -8.63
CA LYS A 89 -0.19 -6.67 -10.01
C LYS A 89 -1.07 -5.50 -10.45
N GLN A 90 -2.36 -5.53 -10.12
CA GLN A 90 -3.28 -4.44 -10.45
C GLN A 90 -2.91 -3.16 -9.69
N MET A 91 -2.65 -3.23 -8.39
CA MET A 91 -2.17 -2.07 -7.63
C MET A 91 -0.86 -1.50 -8.19
N THR A 92 0.05 -2.36 -8.65
CA THR A 92 1.30 -1.91 -9.33
C THR A 92 1.00 -1.17 -10.63
N ALA A 93 0.03 -1.65 -11.43
CA ALA A 93 -0.37 -1.03 -12.69
C ALA A 93 -1.10 0.31 -12.49
N ASP A 94 -1.90 0.41 -11.43
CA ASP A 94 -2.69 1.61 -11.12
C ASP A 94 -1.92 2.66 -10.32
N SER A 95 -0.62 2.45 -10.09
CA SER A 95 0.23 3.38 -9.35
C SER A 95 1.56 3.65 -10.06
N THR A 96 2.13 4.82 -9.76
CA THR A 96 3.36 5.31 -10.37
C THR A 96 4.59 5.02 -9.51
N CYS A 97 4.43 4.96 -8.18
CA CYS A 97 5.52 4.86 -7.22
C CYS A 97 5.19 3.86 -6.09
N ASP A 98 6.21 3.33 -5.40
CA ASP A 98 6.05 2.47 -4.21
C ASP A 98 6.39 3.24 -2.94
N ILE A 99 5.66 2.96 -1.86
CA ILE A 99 6.12 3.17 -0.49
C ILE A 99 6.12 1.79 0.17
N ALA A 100 7.31 1.21 0.28
CA ALA A 100 7.46 -0.14 0.81
C ALA A 100 8.85 -0.32 1.42
N TRP A 101 8.92 -1.15 2.44
CA TRP A 101 10.18 -1.50 3.11
C TRP A 101 10.34 -3.01 3.25
N VAL A 102 11.48 -3.52 2.80
CA VAL A 102 11.86 -4.92 2.96
C VAL A 102 12.74 -5.01 4.21
N ARG A 103 12.20 -5.62 5.27
CA ARG A 103 12.95 -5.92 6.50
C ARG A 103 14.18 -6.76 6.13
N PRO A 104 15.38 -6.46 6.66
CA PRO A 104 16.57 -7.27 6.41
C PRO A 104 16.32 -8.76 6.64
N GLY A 105 16.73 -9.60 5.70
CA GLY A 105 16.48 -11.05 5.71
C GLY A 105 15.11 -11.47 5.13
N ARG A 106 14.33 -10.53 4.57
CA ARG A 106 12.99 -10.78 3.98
C ARG A 106 12.95 -10.47 2.48
N GLU A 107 14.06 -10.63 1.77
CA GLU A 107 14.23 -10.30 0.35
C GLU A 107 13.39 -11.20 -0.58
N LYS A 108 12.82 -12.30 -0.06
CA LYS A 108 11.87 -13.18 -0.77
C LYS A 108 10.41 -12.93 -0.41
N SER A 109 10.11 -11.86 0.33
CA SER A 109 8.76 -11.50 0.78
C SER A 109 7.84 -11.02 -0.36
N GLY A 110 6.53 -10.96 -0.07
CA GLY A 110 5.56 -10.32 -0.98
C GLY A 110 5.91 -8.86 -1.27
N THR A 111 6.37 -8.11 -0.27
CA THR A 111 6.84 -6.72 -0.42
C THR A 111 8.00 -6.60 -1.39
N ALA A 112 9.01 -7.48 -1.27
CA ALA A 112 10.14 -7.49 -2.20
C ALA A 112 9.69 -7.82 -3.64
N ARG A 113 8.72 -8.74 -3.79
CA ARG A 113 8.12 -9.03 -5.10
C ARG A 113 7.36 -7.83 -5.67
N ASN A 114 6.64 -7.06 -4.87
CA ASN A 114 5.94 -5.85 -5.31
C ASN A 114 6.93 -4.83 -5.88
N LEU A 115 8.00 -4.52 -5.14
CA LEU A 115 9.07 -3.62 -5.58
C LEU A 115 9.72 -4.09 -6.89
N ALA A 116 10.00 -5.39 -7.02
CA ALA A 116 10.60 -5.95 -8.22
C ALA A 116 9.71 -5.81 -9.48
N ARG A 117 8.38 -5.74 -9.33
CA ARG A 117 7.47 -5.52 -10.48
C ARG A 117 7.64 -4.14 -11.11
N ARG A 118 8.09 -3.15 -10.34
CA ARG A 118 8.28 -1.77 -10.83
C ARG A 118 9.68 -1.52 -11.38
N GLN A 119 10.68 -2.29 -10.96
CA GLN A 119 12.06 -2.17 -11.47
C GLN A 119 12.23 -2.64 -12.94
N CYS A 120 11.22 -3.27 -13.53
CA CYS A 120 11.11 -3.46 -14.97
C CYS A 120 10.20 -2.37 -15.58
N ARG A 121 10.75 -1.20 -15.86
CA ARG A 121 10.21 -0.26 -16.85
C ARG A 121 11.34 0.28 -17.70
#